data_AF-N9Z027-F1
#
_entry.id   AF-N9Z027-F1
#
_cell.length_a   1.000
_cell.length_b   1.000
_cell.length_c   1.000
_cell.angle_alpha   90.00
_cell.angle_beta   90.00
_cell.angle_gamma   90.00
#
_symmetry.space_group_name_H-M   'P 1'
#
loop_
_entity.id
_entity.type
_entity.pdbx_description
1 polymer ?
#
loop_
_entity_poly.entity_id
_entity_poly.type
_entity_poly.pdbx_seq_one_letter_code
_entity_poly.pdbx_strand_id
1 'polypeptide(L)'
;MKYITNKHISKKHISKKLTAPLLCMALCGVLTACGHKEPSHALSPEQAESQSTGAEPEIRIDTQEGSQSEQSSEHPIGSTAAPADSAQGEAGYLLIKDQTFDVTLEPLGSVTFASYKPDSLQNPLADVMFEIKKEKKKVCLLDGVYEGNTRSNETFNKVEAVSFPDYNSDGFNDIIIICSYSPASGPKTGTGYPEVRIYSGKADGSFTLERSLSENANSALAEKTVQSVLGFLGAGKGRPSVSASGWQQAYTGLLQSQDSGQWQGYNLIYINDDDIPELVEIGIDEATGCKIVSFADGAAYETQLSRLYFSYIERGNLLCNSEGNMDYYYDIVYSMESGRLLPIASGYYGAEDNSHVQFDEEGNPIYQYEWEGVMMTQEEYNQAFRAVYDTSSEKPGYEWDKWLSLEEVIQAIDGIQ
;
A
#
# COMPACT_ATOMS: atom_id res chain seq x y z
N MET A 1 56.05 32.33 -14.61
CA MET A 1 56.38 31.18 -15.49
C MET A 1 55.12 30.35 -15.66
N LYS A 2 54.63 30.26 -16.91
CA LYS A 2 53.61 29.36 -17.49
C LYS A 2 52.21 29.23 -16.84
N TYR A 3 51.27 29.94 -17.47
CA TYR A 3 49.86 29.60 -17.66
C TYR A 3 49.69 28.27 -18.43
N ILE A 4 48.71 27.42 -18.08
CA ILE A 4 47.97 26.57 -19.03
C ILE A 4 46.48 26.47 -18.64
N THR A 5 45.66 26.57 -19.69
CA THR A 5 44.22 26.75 -19.87
C THR A 5 43.32 25.51 -19.77
N ASN A 6 42.04 25.77 -19.48
CA ASN A 6 40.83 24.93 -19.63
C ASN A 6 40.72 24.16 -20.97
N LYS A 7 40.12 22.96 -20.93
CA LYS A 7 39.02 22.56 -21.84
C LYS A 7 38.22 21.32 -21.38
N HIS A 8 36.90 21.50 -21.24
CA HIS A 8 35.86 20.46 -21.13
C HIS A 8 35.74 19.62 -22.41
N ILE A 9 35.46 18.31 -22.28
CA ILE A 9 34.62 17.53 -23.23
C ILE A 9 33.78 16.51 -22.44
N SER A 10 32.47 16.57 -22.69
CA SER A 10 31.38 15.70 -22.25
C SER A 10 31.38 14.34 -22.97
N LYS A 11 31.00 13.26 -22.27
CA LYS A 11 30.50 12.02 -22.90
C LYS A 11 29.22 11.55 -22.20
N LYS A 12 28.11 11.66 -22.95
CA LYS A 12 26.82 11.00 -22.71
C LYS A 12 27.01 9.50 -22.50
N HIS A 13 26.43 8.95 -21.44
CA HIS A 13 26.11 7.54 -21.36
C HIS A 13 24.69 7.33 -21.92
N ILE A 14 24.60 6.57 -23.01
CA ILE A 14 23.37 6.14 -23.66
C ILE A 14 23.00 4.80 -23.03
N SER A 15 21.80 4.72 -22.42
CA SER A 15 21.23 3.46 -21.95
C SER A 15 20.82 2.60 -23.16
N LYS A 16 21.36 1.37 -23.22
CA LYS A 16 20.89 0.36 -24.16
C LYS A 16 19.84 -0.49 -23.45
N LYS A 17 18.59 -0.40 -23.93
CA LYS A 17 17.52 -1.37 -23.66
C LYS A 17 17.98 -2.73 -24.19
N LEU A 18 18.03 -3.76 -23.34
CA LEU A 18 18.15 -5.14 -23.77
C LEU A 18 16.74 -5.69 -24.03
N THR A 19 16.44 -5.92 -25.30
CA THR A 19 15.38 -6.82 -25.76
C THR A 19 15.97 -8.23 -25.82
N ALA A 20 15.44 -9.17 -25.04
CA ALA A 20 15.81 -10.58 -25.12
C ALA A 20 14.93 -11.30 -26.17
N PRO A 21 15.51 -12.15 -27.05
CA PRO A 21 14.76 -12.85 -28.10
C PRO A 21 14.22 -14.20 -27.62
N LEU A 22 13.03 -14.55 -28.12
CA LEU A 22 12.49 -15.92 -28.18
C LEU A 22 13.55 -16.87 -28.75
N LEU A 23 13.84 -17.96 -28.03
CA LEU A 23 14.63 -19.07 -28.53
C LEU A 23 13.76 -20.34 -28.55
N CYS A 24 13.31 -20.72 -29.74
CA CYS A 24 12.79 -22.05 -30.02
C CYS A 24 13.92 -23.07 -29.91
N MET A 25 13.76 -24.11 -29.09
CA MET A 25 14.60 -25.32 -29.13
C MET A 25 13.71 -26.55 -29.17
N ALA A 26 13.69 -27.18 -30.33
CA ALA A 26 13.24 -28.55 -30.52
C ALA A 26 14.43 -29.50 -30.31
N LEU A 27 14.24 -30.60 -29.56
CA LEU A 27 15.07 -31.79 -29.68
C LEU A 27 14.34 -33.02 -29.10
N CYS A 28 14.19 -34.04 -29.95
CA CYS A 28 13.57 -35.33 -29.66
C CYS A 28 14.58 -36.36 -29.12
N GLY A 29 14.12 -37.19 -28.17
CA GLY A 29 14.39 -38.64 -28.07
C GLY A 29 15.68 -39.10 -27.36
N VAL A 30 15.79 -40.27 -26.69
CA VAL A 30 14.93 -41.48 -26.48
C VAL A 30 15.58 -42.34 -25.33
N LEU A 31 14.76 -42.88 -24.38
CA LEU A 31 14.88 -44.10 -23.51
C LEU A 31 16.15 -44.31 -22.61
N THR A 32 16.17 -44.94 -21.42
CA THR A 32 15.36 -46.00 -20.76
C THR A 32 15.76 -46.17 -19.27
N ALA A 33 14.87 -46.74 -18.45
CA ALA A 33 15.09 -47.80 -17.42
C ALA A 33 14.89 -47.50 -15.90
N CYS A 34 13.67 -47.83 -15.45
CA CYS A 34 13.26 -48.70 -14.33
C CYS A 34 13.79 -48.53 -12.88
N GLY A 35 12.84 -48.49 -11.90
CA GLY A 35 13.00 -49.29 -10.67
C GLY A 35 12.24 -48.92 -9.38
N HIS A 36 10.92 -49.20 -9.32
CA HIS A 36 10.19 -49.93 -8.24
C HIS A 36 10.05 -49.42 -6.76
N LYS A 37 8.76 -49.38 -6.34
CA LYS A 37 8.12 -49.90 -5.08
C LYS A 37 7.76 -48.97 -3.90
N GLU A 38 6.45 -48.72 -3.79
CA GLU A 38 5.59 -48.53 -2.59
C GLU A 38 5.39 -49.83 -1.75
N PRO A 39 4.52 -49.95 -0.69
CA PRO A 39 3.49 -49.04 -0.10
C PRO A 39 3.35 -49.00 1.45
N SER A 40 2.47 -48.12 2.01
CA SER A 40 1.18 -48.51 2.66
C SER A 40 0.65 -47.58 3.79
N HIS A 41 -0.53 -46.98 3.53
CA HIS A 41 -1.79 -46.90 4.32
C HIS A 41 -1.85 -46.57 5.84
N ALA A 42 -2.70 -45.59 6.19
CA ALA A 42 -3.93 -45.71 7.04
C ALA A 42 -4.61 -44.32 7.19
N LEU A 43 -5.72 -44.02 6.48
CA LEU A 43 -7.14 -44.09 6.87
C LEU A 43 -7.61 -43.21 8.06
N SER A 44 -8.61 -42.37 7.71
CA SER A 44 -9.45 -41.41 8.46
C SER A 44 -10.43 -42.07 9.46
N PRO A 45 -11.19 -41.31 10.29
CA PRO A 45 -12.55 -40.86 9.89
C PRO A 45 -12.92 -39.43 10.41
N GLU A 46 -13.46 -38.50 9.61
CA GLU A 46 -14.87 -38.29 9.17
C GLU A 46 -15.91 -38.06 10.29
N GLN A 47 -16.48 -36.84 10.42
CA GLN A 47 -17.88 -36.58 10.83
C GLN A 47 -18.44 -35.22 10.34
N ALA A 48 -19.43 -35.32 9.45
CA ALA A 48 -20.76 -34.67 9.38
C ALA A 48 -20.96 -33.13 9.32
N GLU A 49 -21.55 -32.70 8.20
CA GLU A 49 -22.18 -31.42 7.89
C GLU A 49 -23.48 -31.12 8.68
N SER A 50 -23.83 -29.83 8.80
CA SER A 50 -25.23 -29.39 8.70
C SER A 50 -25.35 -28.01 8.05
N GLN A 51 -26.00 -27.95 6.88
CA GLN A 51 -26.41 -26.74 6.19
C GLN A 51 -27.65 -26.11 6.85
N SER A 52 -27.72 -24.78 6.86
CA SER A 52 -28.97 -24.05 7.12
C SER A 52 -29.07 -22.84 6.19
N THR A 53 -30.08 -22.87 5.33
CA THR A 53 -30.57 -21.82 4.43
C THR A 53 -31.39 -20.78 5.19
N GLY A 54 -31.32 -19.49 4.82
CA GLY A 54 -32.32 -18.52 5.29
C GLY A 54 -32.08 -17.03 4.97
N ALA A 55 -32.49 -16.63 3.76
CA ALA A 55 -33.15 -15.37 3.36
C ALA A 55 -32.66 -13.98 3.86
N GLU A 56 -32.31 -13.14 2.87
CA GLU A 56 -32.26 -11.67 2.94
C GLU A 56 -33.65 -11.02 3.11
N PRO A 57 -33.73 -9.79 3.65
CA PRO A 57 -34.84 -8.88 3.36
C PRO A 57 -34.40 -7.66 2.52
N GLU A 58 -35.16 -7.43 1.45
CA GLU A 58 -35.16 -6.24 0.60
C GLU A 58 -35.54 -4.96 1.37
N ILE A 59 -34.84 -3.85 1.09
CA ILE A 59 -35.24 -2.50 1.51
C ILE A 59 -35.71 -1.71 0.28
N ARG A 60 -36.97 -1.26 0.34
CA ARG A 60 -37.61 -0.39 -0.65
C ARG A 60 -37.12 1.05 -0.51
N ILE A 61 -36.75 1.68 -1.62
CA ILE A 61 -36.51 3.13 -1.70
C ILE A 61 -37.61 3.75 -2.58
N ASP A 62 -38.46 4.56 -1.96
CA ASP A 62 -39.41 5.44 -2.64
C ASP A 62 -38.66 6.62 -3.28
N THR A 63 -38.92 6.82 -4.58
CA THR A 63 -38.46 7.98 -5.36
C THR A 63 -39.49 9.09 -5.29
N GLN A 64 -39.09 10.31 -4.95
CA GLN A 64 -39.82 11.51 -5.35
C GLN A 64 -38.87 12.58 -5.90
N GLU A 65 -39.13 12.91 -7.16
CA GLU A 65 -38.63 14.07 -7.89
C GLU A 65 -39.07 15.40 -7.25
N GLY A 66 -38.24 16.41 -7.40
CA GLY A 66 -38.55 17.80 -7.08
C GLY A 66 -37.60 18.74 -7.81
N SER A 67 -37.91 19.01 -9.08
CA SER A 67 -37.31 20.03 -9.94
C SER A 67 -37.34 21.43 -9.30
N GLN A 68 -36.30 22.24 -9.49
CA GLN A 68 -36.44 23.57 -10.09
C GLN A 68 -35.10 24.24 -10.41
N SER A 69 -35.05 24.73 -11.65
CA SER A 69 -34.08 25.56 -12.35
C SER A 69 -33.98 26.98 -11.79
N GLU A 70 -32.84 27.66 -12.00
CA GLU A 70 -32.82 29.05 -12.50
C GLU A 70 -31.47 29.46 -13.12
N GLN A 71 -31.58 30.19 -14.25
CA GLN A 71 -30.51 30.72 -15.11
C GLN A 71 -29.95 32.07 -14.62
N SER A 72 -28.72 32.41 -15.03
CA SER A 72 -28.29 33.78 -15.46
C SER A 72 -26.80 33.74 -15.89
N SER A 73 -26.46 33.81 -17.19
CA SER A 73 -26.26 34.99 -18.07
C SER A 73 -24.85 35.59 -18.04
N GLU A 74 -24.20 35.64 -19.21
CA GLU A 74 -22.84 36.11 -19.52
C GLU A 74 -22.68 37.66 -19.59
N HIS A 75 -21.52 38.16 -19.10
CA HIS A 75 -20.61 39.27 -19.53
C HIS A 75 -21.12 40.68 -19.96
N PRO A 76 -20.32 41.80 -19.90
CA PRO A 76 -18.86 41.92 -20.10
C PRO A 76 -18.02 42.99 -19.31
N ILE A 77 -16.69 42.80 -19.38
CA ILE A 77 -15.50 43.71 -19.38
C ILE A 77 -15.63 45.19 -18.94
N GLY A 78 -14.76 45.58 -17.99
CA GLY A 78 -14.33 46.97 -17.76
C GLY A 78 -13.06 47.08 -16.90
N SER A 79 -11.96 47.58 -17.47
CA SER A 79 -10.68 47.85 -16.80
C SER A 79 -10.73 49.04 -15.85
N THR A 80 -10.14 48.90 -14.66
CA THR A 80 -9.44 50.00 -13.95
C THR A 80 -8.26 49.43 -13.16
N ALA A 81 -7.08 49.98 -13.39
CA ALA A 81 -5.85 49.68 -12.68
C ALA A 81 -5.80 50.41 -11.33
N ALA A 82 -5.39 49.70 -10.27
CA ALA A 82 -4.96 50.23 -8.97
C ALA A 82 -3.96 49.21 -8.36
N PRO A 83 -3.07 49.63 -7.44
CA PRO A 83 -1.61 49.51 -7.58
C PRO A 83 -1.03 48.11 -7.30
N ALA A 84 0.07 47.83 -8.01
CA ALA A 84 0.88 46.64 -7.86
C ALA A 84 1.59 46.62 -6.50
N ASP A 85 0.99 45.94 -5.54
CA ASP A 85 1.66 45.37 -4.38
C ASP A 85 2.38 44.10 -4.86
N SER A 86 3.67 44.21 -5.12
CA SER A 86 4.52 43.16 -5.69
C SER A 86 4.70 41.99 -4.72
N ALA A 87 3.70 41.11 -4.69
CA ALA A 87 3.72 39.80 -4.08
C ALA A 87 4.34 38.78 -5.06
N GLN A 88 5.62 38.94 -5.39
CA GLN A 88 6.34 37.96 -6.23
C GLN A 88 6.85 36.81 -5.35
N GLY A 89 6.39 35.59 -5.63
CA GLY A 89 7.01 34.35 -5.14
C GLY A 89 8.30 34.04 -5.90
N GLU A 90 8.78 32.79 -5.80
CA GLU A 90 9.86 32.32 -6.68
C GLU A 90 9.49 32.49 -8.17
N ALA A 91 10.49 32.56 -9.05
CA ALA A 91 10.27 32.78 -10.49
C ALA A 91 9.27 31.74 -11.05
N GLY A 92 8.20 32.21 -11.67
CA GLY A 92 7.11 31.36 -12.19
C GLY A 92 5.99 31.09 -11.19
N TYR A 93 5.98 31.72 -10.00
CA TYR A 93 4.95 31.55 -8.98
C TYR A 93 4.35 32.87 -8.49
N LEU A 94 3.03 32.88 -8.29
CA LEU A 94 2.26 34.03 -7.82
C LEU A 94 1.61 33.72 -6.48
N LEU A 95 1.73 34.62 -5.50
CA LEU A 95 1.15 34.43 -4.17
C LEU A 95 -0.38 34.38 -4.24
N ILE A 96 -0.99 33.39 -3.59
CA ILE A 96 -2.43 33.29 -3.38
C ILE A 96 -2.74 34.00 -2.06
N LYS A 97 -3.03 35.31 -2.13
CA LYS A 97 -3.22 36.17 -0.95
C LYS A 97 -4.28 35.61 0.01
N ASP A 98 -5.40 35.13 -0.52
CA ASP A 98 -6.52 34.61 0.30
C ASP A 98 -6.24 33.23 0.93
N GLN A 99 -5.14 32.58 0.54
CA GLN A 99 -4.68 31.29 1.06
C GLN A 99 -3.26 31.42 1.64
N THR A 100 -2.96 32.62 2.13
CA THR A 100 -1.71 32.96 2.82
C THR A 100 -2.07 33.67 4.10
N PHE A 101 -1.71 33.10 5.25
CA PHE A 101 -2.12 33.64 6.54
C PHE A 101 -1.14 33.25 7.64
N ASP A 102 -1.17 34.02 8.73
CA ASP A 102 -0.36 33.76 9.91
C ASP A 102 -1.00 32.67 10.77
N VAL A 103 -0.16 31.76 11.26
CA VAL A 103 -0.56 30.59 12.04
C VAL A 103 0.53 30.28 13.08
N THR A 104 0.15 29.67 14.19
CA THR A 104 1.11 29.11 15.16
C THR A 104 1.24 27.62 14.90
N LEU A 105 2.46 27.16 14.58
CA LEU A 105 2.76 25.75 14.37
C LEU A 105 3.81 25.31 15.38
N GLU A 106 3.55 24.31 16.18
CA GLU A 106 4.55 23.68 17.03
C GLU A 106 5.47 22.78 16.19
N PRO A 107 6.80 22.83 16.39
CA PRO A 107 7.55 23.64 17.38
C PRO A 107 8.00 25.02 16.86
N LEU A 108 7.61 25.41 15.66
CA LEU A 108 8.05 26.64 14.98
C LEU A 108 7.55 27.94 15.64
N GLY A 109 6.47 27.89 16.42
CA GLY A 109 5.76 29.06 16.94
C GLY A 109 5.02 29.83 15.83
N SER A 110 4.91 31.15 15.99
CA SER A 110 4.23 32.00 15.00
C SER A 110 5.00 32.11 13.68
N VAL A 111 4.34 31.71 12.60
CA VAL A 111 4.85 31.69 11.22
C VAL A 111 3.75 32.12 10.24
N THR A 112 4.14 32.38 8.99
CA THR A 112 3.22 32.60 7.88
C THR A 112 3.22 31.37 6.98
N PHE A 113 2.05 30.76 6.78
CA PHE A 113 1.85 29.75 5.73
C PHE A 113 1.51 30.48 4.43
N ALA A 114 2.29 30.26 3.37
CA ALA A 114 2.15 30.95 2.09
C ALA A 114 1.91 29.96 0.95
N SER A 115 0.79 30.15 0.24
CA SER A 115 0.45 29.37 -0.95
C SER A 115 0.77 30.16 -2.21
N TYR A 116 1.34 29.49 -3.21
CA TYR A 116 1.65 30.08 -4.50
C TYR A 116 1.10 29.25 -5.65
N LYS A 117 0.34 29.90 -6.52
CA LYS A 117 -0.11 29.29 -7.77
C LYS A 117 0.98 29.41 -8.83
N PRO A 118 1.10 28.45 -9.74
CA PRO A 118 1.96 28.58 -10.91
C PRO A 118 1.50 29.74 -11.80
N ASP A 119 2.45 30.45 -12.38
CA ASP A 119 2.21 31.34 -13.52
C ASP A 119 2.02 30.48 -14.76
N SER A 120 0.76 30.26 -15.14
CA SER A 120 0.38 29.39 -16.26
C SER A 120 0.94 29.85 -17.61
N LEU A 121 1.38 31.12 -17.73
CA LEU A 121 2.05 31.61 -18.94
C LEU A 121 3.52 31.16 -19.01
N GLN A 122 4.15 30.86 -17.88
CA GLN A 122 5.54 30.40 -17.81
C GLN A 122 5.64 28.88 -17.78
N ASN A 123 4.85 28.23 -16.92
CA ASN A 123 4.79 26.77 -16.83
C ASN A 123 3.35 26.32 -16.55
N PRO A 124 2.55 25.99 -17.59
CA PRO A 124 1.15 25.65 -17.44
C PRO A 124 0.91 24.36 -16.64
N LEU A 125 1.93 23.49 -16.55
CA LEU A 125 1.85 22.21 -15.84
C LEU A 125 2.60 22.24 -14.50
N ALA A 126 3.15 23.39 -14.09
CA ALA A 126 3.71 23.51 -12.75
C ALA A 126 2.63 23.23 -11.70
N ASP A 127 3.01 22.54 -10.64
CA ASP A 127 2.16 22.27 -9.50
C ASP A 127 2.19 23.46 -8.54
N VAL A 128 1.17 23.58 -7.69
CA VAL A 128 1.11 24.57 -6.60
C VAL A 128 2.32 24.41 -5.66
N MET A 129 2.73 25.51 -5.03
CA MET A 129 3.84 25.53 -4.08
C MET A 129 3.39 26.11 -2.74
N PHE A 130 3.90 25.55 -1.64
CA PHE A 130 3.61 26.00 -0.28
C PHE A 130 4.89 26.22 0.50
N GLU A 131 4.97 27.35 1.19
CA GLU A 131 6.10 27.71 2.03
C GLU A 131 5.66 28.05 3.44
N ILE A 132 6.51 27.75 4.41
CA ILE A 132 6.40 28.27 5.76
C ILE A 132 7.48 29.33 5.94
N LYS A 133 7.07 30.51 6.40
CA LYS A 133 7.96 31.65 6.61
C LYS A 133 7.96 32.08 8.07
N LYS A 134 9.15 32.33 8.60
CA LYS A 134 9.34 32.96 9.91
C LYS A 134 10.07 34.28 9.70
N GLU A 135 9.51 35.38 10.22
CA GLU A 135 10.07 36.73 10.03
C GLU A 135 10.36 37.07 8.55
N LYS A 136 9.44 36.69 7.65
CA LYS A 136 9.53 36.83 6.19
C LYS A 136 10.62 36.00 5.50
N LYS A 137 11.39 35.18 6.23
CA LYS A 137 12.36 34.24 5.66
C LYS A 137 11.71 32.87 5.48
N LYS A 138 11.96 32.23 4.34
CA LYS A 138 11.56 30.84 4.10
C LYS A 138 12.31 29.93 5.07
N VAL A 139 11.56 29.16 5.87
CA VAL A 139 12.10 28.17 6.81
C VAL A 139 11.79 26.74 6.37
N CYS A 140 10.69 26.53 5.64
CA CYS A 140 10.34 25.25 5.05
C CYS A 140 9.68 25.48 3.68
N LEU A 141 10.00 24.61 2.73
CA LEU A 141 9.29 24.44 1.47
C LEU A 141 8.63 23.07 1.55
N LEU A 142 7.32 22.98 1.37
CA LEU A 142 6.64 21.70 1.37
C LEU A 142 6.88 20.95 0.06
N ASP A 143 7.14 19.65 0.16
CA ASP A 143 7.41 18.80 -1.00
C ASP A 143 6.20 18.74 -1.95
N GLY A 144 6.50 18.81 -3.24
CA GLY A 144 5.52 18.58 -4.31
C GLY A 144 5.14 17.10 -4.44
N VAL A 145 3.96 16.86 -5.03
CA VAL A 145 3.48 15.49 -5.30
C VAL A 145 4.32 14.83 -6.39
N TYR A 146 4.79 15.59 -7.38
CA TYR A 146 5.61 15.06 -8.47
C TYR A 146 7.02 15.65 -8.46
N GLU A 147 7.97 14.89 -9.00
CA GLU A 147 9.35 15.33 -9.17
C GLU A 147 9.42 16.63 -10.00
N GLY A 148 10.25 17.57 -9.56
CA GLY A 148 10.36 18.88 -10.22
C GLY A 148 9.10 19.76 -10.10
N ASN A 149 8.17 19.42 -9.20
CA ASN A 149 6.92 20.13 -8.95
C ASN A 149 6.13 20.41 -10.24
N THR A 150 6.12 19.44 -11.15
CA THR A 150 5.48 19.55 -12.48
C THR A 150 4.58 18.35 -12.71
N ARG A 151 3.37 18.59 -13.20
CA ARG A 151 2.36 17.57 -13.50
C ARG A 151 2.43 17.15 -14.97
N SER A 152 1.91 15.96 -15.30
CA SER A 152 1.98 15.42 -16.66
C SER A 152 0.81 15.87 -17.54
N ASN A 153 -0.39 16.00 -16.98
CA ASN A 153 -1.61 16.29 -17.76
C ASN A 153 -2.67 17.08 -16.97
N GLU A 154 -2.30 17.78 -15.91
CA GLU A 154 -3.23 18.48 -15.02
C GLU A 154 -2.79 19.93 -14.78
N THR A 155 -3.76 20.82 -14.62
CA THR A 155 -3.54 22.23 -14.27
C THR A 155 -4.11 22.53 -12.90
N PHE A 156 -3.38 23.27 -12.09
CA PHE A 156 -3.85 23.77 -10.81
C PHE A 156 -4.98 24.79 -10.99
N ASN A 157 -6.10 24.60 -10.27
CA ASN A 157 -7.20 25.56 -10.25
C ASN A 157 -7.10 26.48 -9.02
N LYS A 158 -7.12 25.90 -7.81
CA LYS A 158 -7.13 26.63 -6.53
C LYS A 158 -6.76 25.73 -5.35
N VAL A 159 -6.39 26.34 -4.23
CA VAL A 159 -6.39 25.69 -2.92
C VAL A 159 -7.82 25.77 -2.39
N GLU A 160 -8.42 24.62 -2.11
CA GLU A 160 -9.79 24.52 -1.58
C GLU A 160 -9.81 24.65 -0.06
N ALA A 161 -8.83 24.05 0.63
CA ALA A 161 -8.74 24.11 2.08
C ALA A 161 -7.30 23.85 2.56
N VAL A 162 -6.99 24.42 3.73
CA VAL A 162 -5.76 24.15 4.49
C VAL A 162 -6.14 24.00 5.97
N SER A 163 -5.54 23.03 6.65
CA SER A 163 -5.72 22.80 8.08
C SER A 163 -4.41 22.37 8.72
N PHE A 164 -4.26 22.66 10.01
CA PHE A 164 -3.05 22.41 10.80
C PHE A 164 -3.32 21.57 12.05
N PRO A 165 -3.88 20.36 11.90
CA PRO A 165 -4.16 19.51 13.04
C PRO A 165 -2.86 18.96 13.63
N ASP A 166 -2.94 18.34 14.81
CA ASP A 166 -2.00 17.30 15.23
C ASP A 166 -2.74 15.97 14.99
N TYR A 167 -2.71 15.48 13.74
CA TYR A 167 -3.46 14.29 13.38
C TYR A 167 -2.76 13.02 13.87
N ASN A 168 -1.44 13.03 14.10
CA ASN A 168 -0.75 11.86 14.62
C ASN A 168 -0.63 11.84 16.15
N SER A 169 -1.02 12.93 16.83
CA SER A 169 -0.93 13.09 18.28
C SER A 169 0.51 12.99 18.82
N ASP A 170 1.48 13.44 18.02
CA ASP A 170 2.90 13.50 18.38
C ASP A 170 3.30 14.83 19.06
N GLY A 171 2.36 15.77 19.17
CA GLY A 171 2.56 17.08 19.77
C GLY A 171 3.09 18.15 18.82
N PHE A 172 3.29 17.84 17.54
CA PHE A 172 3.64 18.78 16.48
C PHE A 172 2.45 19.03 15.57
N ASN A 173 2.38 20.22 14.98
CA ASN A 173 1.35 20.49 13.99
C ASN A 173 1.71 19.79 12.67
N ASP A 174 0.76 19.06 12.13
CA ASP A 174 0.71 18.50 10.80
C ASP A 174 0.02 19.48 9.82
N ILE A 175 -0.04 19.14 8.53
CA ILE A 175 -0.74 19.94 7.52
C ILE A 175 -1.62 19.07 6.64
N ILE A 176 -2.89 19.45 6.49
CA ILE A 176 -3.79 18.89 5.48
C ILE A 176 -4.10 19.99 4.48
N ILE A 177 -3.84 19.73 3.20
CA ILE A 177 -4.14 20.64 2.09
C ILE A 177 -5.07 19.93 1.12
N ILE A 178 -6.12 20.62 0.68
CA ILE A 178 -6.99 20.15 -0.40
C ILE A 178 -6.83 21.13 -1.56
N CYS A 179 -6.38 20.63 -2.69
CA CYS A 179 -6.21 21.39 -3.92
C CYS A 179 -7.21 20.94 -4.97
N SER A 180 -7.59 21.82 -5.88
CA SER A 180 -8.43 21.49 -7.03
C SER A 180 -7.61 21.52 -8.31
N TYR A 181 -7.70 20.45 -9.09
CA TYR A 181 -7.05 20.29 -10.39
C TYR A 181 -8.05 20.02 -11.50
N SER A 182 -7.67 20.31 -12.72
CA SER A 182 -8.41 19.91 -13.92
C SER A 182 -7.47 19.22 -14.90
N PRO A 183 -7.97 18.30 -15.74
CA PRO A 183 -7.21 17.86 -16.90
C PRO A 183 -6.81 19.08 -17.74
N ALA A 184 -5.55 19.11 -18.18
CA ALA A 184 -4.99 20.21 -18.98
C ALA A 184 -5.59 20.28 -20.39
N SER A 185 -6.24 19.21 -20.84
CA SER A 185 -6.90 19.13 -22.14
C SER A 185 -8.06 18.12 -22.12
N GLY A 186 -8.93 18.20 -23.12
CA GLY A 186 -10.08 17.31 -23.28
C GLY A 186 -11.38 17.83 -22.66
N PRO A 187 -12.48 17.06 -22.75
CA PRO A 187 -13.83 17.52 -22.42
C PRO A 187 -14.06 17.81 -20.93
N LYS A 188 -13.16 17.33 -20.05
CA LYS A 188 -13.20 17.57 -18.61
C LYS A 188 -12.33 18.76 -18.18
N THR A 189 -11.76 19.52 -19.12
CA THR A 189 -10.97 20.73 -18.79
C THR A 189 -11.84 21.71 -18.00
N GLY A 190 -11.33 22.21 -16.87
CA GLY A 190 -12.04 23.17 -16.02
C GLY A 190 -13.11 22.58 -15.10
N THR A 191 -13.35 21.26 -15.08
CA THR A 191 -14.38 20.68 -14.20
C THR A 191 -13.97 20.66 -12.74
N GLY A 192 -12.67 20.65 -12.44
CA GLY A 192 -12.17 20.54 -11.07
C GLY A 192 -12.37 19.16 -10.47
N TYR A 193 -11.35 18.65 -9.77
CA TYR A 193 -11.50 17.59 -8.77
C TYR A 193 -10.54 17.85 -7.62
N PRO A 194 -10.93 17.47 -6.39
CA PRO A 194 -10.09 17.67 -5.23
C PRO A 194 -8.99 16.60 -5.12
N GLU A 195 -7.80 17.04 -4.73
CA GLU A 195 -6.64 16.24 -4.33
C GLU A 195 -6.25 16.63 -2.91
N VAL A 196 -6.24 15.65 -2.01
CA VAL A 196 -5.78 15.77 -0.63
C VAL A 196 -4.26 15.56 -0.58
N ARG A 197 -3.56 16.38 0.20
CA ARG A 197 -2.16 16.22 0.58
C ARG A 197 -2.04 16.30 2.09
N ILE A 198 -1.39 15.32 2.68
CA ILE A 198 -1.20 15.20 4.13
C ILE A 198 0.29 15.27 4.39
N TYR A 199 0.70 16.15 5.30
CA TYR A 199 2.09 16.31 5.71
C TYR A 199 2.20 16.06 7.21
N SER A 200 3.16 15.23 7.60
CA SER A 200 3.52 15.06 9.01
C SER A 200 4.49 16.16 9.44
N GLY A 201 4.21 16.78 10.59
CA GLY A 201 5.13 17.69 11.27
C GLY A 201 6.21 16.92 12.01
N LYS A 202 7.38 17.54 12.21
CA LYS A 202 8.51 16.95 12.95
C LYS A 202 9.02 17.86 14.05
N ALA A 203 9.73 17.25 15.01
CA ALA A 203 10.34 17.94 16.14
C ALA A 203 11.37 19.03 15.75
N ASP A 204 11.93 18.96 14.55
CA ASP A 204 12.84 19.99 14.01
C ASP A 204 12.10 21.13 13.26
N GLY A 205 10.77 21.05 13.19
CA GLY A 205 9.92 21.98 12.46
C GLY A 205 9.89 21.78 10.95
N SER A 206 10.45 20.66 10.45
CA SER A 206 10.27 20.24 9.06
C SER A 206 8.96 19.47 8.86
N PHE A 207 8.58 19.31 7.61
CA PHE A 207 7.36 18.61 7.21
C PHE A 207 7.70 17.56 6.16
N THR A 208 7.02 16.41 6.21
CA THR A 208 7.18 15.33 5.22
C THR A 208 5.85 15.05 4.56
N LEU A 209 5.82 15.00 3.22
CA LEU A 209 4.63 14.61 2.48
C LEU A 209 4.37 13.11 2.68
N GLU A 210 3.24 12.79 3.30
CA GLU A 210 2.76 11.42 3.47
C GLU A 210 2.07 10.95 2.18
N ARG A 211 2.88 10.50 1.21
CA ARG A 211 2.43 10.16 -0.14
C ARG A 211 1.36 9.07 -0.13
N SER A 212 1.65 7.92 0.49
CA SER A 212 0.73 6.80 0.57
C SER A 212 -0.55 7.16 1.33
N LEU A 213 -0.44 7.92 2.42
CA LEU A 213 -1.61 8.37 3.19
C LEU A 213 -2.49 9.34 2.38
N SER A 214 -1.86 10.24 1.62
CA SER A 214 -2.55 11.15 0.71
C SER A 214 -3.26 10.39 -0.41
N GLU A 215 -2.61 9.40 -1.02
CA GLU A 215 -3.18 8.53 -2.06
C GLU A 215 -4.35 7.70 -1.53
N ASN A 216 -4.22 7.13 -0.33
CA ASN A 216 -5.28 6.37 0.33
C ASN A 216 -6.48 7.25 0.65
N ALA A 217 -6.27 8.44 1.22
CA ALA A 217 -7.34 9.41 1.44
C ALA A 217 -7.98 9.83 0.11
N ASN A 218 -7.19 10.02 -0.94
CA ASN A 218 -7.69 10.37 -2.27
C ASN A 218 -8.58 9.28 -2.89
N SER A 219 -8.25 8.02 -2.63
CA SER A 219 -8.99 6.87 -3.15
C SER A 219 -10.24 6.55 -2.33
N ALA A 220 -10.14 6.62 -1.00
CA ALA A 220 -11.22 6.23 -0.09
C ALA A 220 -12.32 7.29 0.05
N LEU A 221 -11.97 8.58 -0.03
CA LEU A 221 -12.91 9.66 0.24
C LEU A 221 -13.67 10.08 -1.03
N ALA A 222 -14.97 9.79 -1.03
CA ALA A 222 -15.90 10.27 -2.06
C ALA A 222 -15.98 11.82 -2.06
N GLU A 223 -16.19 12.42 -0.89
CA GLU A 223 -16.07 13.87 -0.71
C GLU A 223 -14.79 14.21 0.07
N LYS A 224 -14.04 15.18 -0.44
CA LYS A 224 -12.74 15.59 0.13
C LYS A 224 -12.88 16.94 0.80
N THR A 225 -13.15 16.90 2.10
CA THR A 225 -13.17 18.04 3.01
C THR A 225 -12.19 17.80 4.15
N VAL A 226 -11.72 18.86 4.82
CA VAL A 226 -10.85 18.72 6.00
C VAL A 226 -11.49 17.79 7.04
N GLN A 227 -12.80 17.90 7.28
CA GLN A 227 -13.49 17.04 8.24
C GLN A 227 -13.54 15.59 7.80
N SER A 228 -13.78 15.30 6.51
CA SER A 228 -13.75 13.92 6.00
C SER A 228 -12.34 13.33 6.04
N VAL A 229 -11.30 14.14 5.80
CA VAL A 229 -9.91 13.71 5.89
C VAL A 229 -9.54 13.46 7.35
N LEU A 230 -9.89 14.36 8.27
CA LEU A 230 -9.71 14.13 9.71
C LEU A 230 -10.53 12.94 10.21
N GLY A 231 -11.71 12.71 9.64
CA GLY A 231 -12.54 11.54 9.90
C GLY A 231 -11.90 10.25 9.38
N PHE A 232 -11.29 10.27 8.20
CA PHE A 232 -10.49 9.16 7.67
C PHE A 232 -9.25 8.89 8.53
N LEU A 233 -8.54 9.96 8.92
CA LEU A 233 -7.40 9.90 9.82
C LEU A 233 -7.79 9.46 11.24
N GLY A 234 -9.02 9.78 11.68
CA GLY A 234 -9.58 9.54 13.02
C GLY A 234 -10.40 8.25 13.16
N ALA A 235 -10.99 7.74 12.09
CA ALA A 235 -11.53 6.38 12.01
C ALA A 235 -10.40 5.33 12.00
N GLY A 236 -9.17 5.78 11.77
CA GLY A 236 -7.91 5.08 12.06
C GLY A 236 -7.20 5.53 13.34
N LYS A 237 -7.83 6.27 14.27
CA LYS A 237 -7.20 6.64 15.56
C LYS A 237 -7.65 5.72 16.69
N GLY A 238 -6.77 4.80 17.05
CA GLY A 238 -6.11 4.93 18.35
C GLY A 238 -4.72 5.51 18.12
N ARG A 239 -4.46 6.74 18.58
CA ARG A 239 -3.08 7.24 18.79
C ARG A 239 -3.01 8.00 20.11
N PRO A 240 -2.12 7.56 20.99
CA PRO A 240 -1.12 8.40 21.62
C PRO A 240 0.25 8.13 20.97
N SER A 241 1.16 9.09 21.11
CA SER A 241 2.58 8.95 20.80
C SER A 241 3.24 7.81 21.59
N VAL A 242 4.49 7.45 21.23
CA VAL A 242 5.64 7.39 22.17
C VAL A 242 6.76 6.48 21.62
N SER A 243 8.00 6.93 21.80
CA SER A 243 9.24 6.18 21.60
C SER A 243 9.28 4.87 22.42
N ALA A 244 9.83 3.82 21.79
CA ALA A 244 9.84 2.40 22.15
C ALA A 244 8.48 1.70 22.03
N SER A 245 8.02 1.22 20.87
CA SER A 245 8.28 1.51 19.46
C SER A 245 6.90 1.39 18.79
N GLY A 246 6.61 2.17 17.75
CA GLY A 246 5.24 2.26 17.20
C GLY A 246 4.62 0.90 16.83
N TRP A 247 5.45 -0.08 16.46
CA TRP A 247 4.99 -1.43 16.09
C TRP A 247 4.67 -2.31 17.30
N GLN A 248 5.45 -2.23 18.38
CA GLN A 248 5.20 -3.00 19.60
C GLN A 248 3.85 -2.64 20.21
N GLN A 249 3.55 -1.34 20.27
CA GLN A 249 2.26 -0.85 20.75
C GLN A 249 1.12 -1.25 19.82
N ALA A 250 1.34 -1.19 18.50
CA ALA A 250 0.33 -1.60 17.53
C ALA A 250 -0.02 -3.09 17.66
N TYR A 251 0.99 -3.96 17.79
CA TYR A 251 0.78 -5.40 17.93
C TYR A 251 0.19 -5.76 19.29
N THR A 252 0.73 -5.23 20.39
CA THR A 252 0.18 -5.48 21.73
C THR A 252 -1.24 -4.96 21.85
N GLY A 253 -1.54 -3.79 21.28
CA GLY A 253 -2.91 -3.25 21.24
C GLY A 253 -3.87 -4.12 20.45
N LEU A 254 -3.44 -4.62 19.28
CA LEU A 254 -4.19 -5.57 18.47
C LEU A 254 -4.49 -6.85 19.25
N LEU A 255 -3.45 -7.49 19.79
CA LEU A 255 -3.54 -8.72 20.59
C LEU A 255 -4.46 -8.58 21.81
N GLN A 256 -4.43 -7.43 22.50
CA GLN A 256 -5.27 -7.17 23.68
C GLN A 256 -6.74 -6.87 23.33
N SER A 257 -7.02 -6.46 22.09
CA SER A 257 -8.38 -6.10 21.64
C SER A 257 -9.18 -7.29 21.12
N GLN A 258 -8.53 -8.42 20.84
CA GLN A 258 -9.14 -9.58 20.21
C GLN A 258 -9.83 -10.51 21.22
N ASP A 259 -10.87 -11.20 20.75
CA ASP A 259 -11.51 -12.28 21.50
C ASP A 259 -10.59 -13.51 21.54
N SER A 260 -10.22 -13.94 22.74
CA SER A 260 -9.24 -15.01 23.02
C SER A 260 -9.56 -16.42 22.47
N GLY A 261 -10.67 -16.60 21.74
CA GLY A 261 -11.17 -17.92 21.33
C GLY A 261 -10.80 -18.38 19.92
N GLN A 262 -10.27 -17.49 19.07
CA GLN A 262 -10.05 -17.78 17.64
C GLN A 262 -8.65 -18.31 17.32
N TRP A 263 -7.67 -18.08 18.19
CA TRP A 263 -6.26 -18.37 17.93
C TRP A 263 -5.73 -19.48 18.85
N GLN A 264 -5.04 -20.44 18.25
CA GLN A 264 -4.34 -21.52 18.93
C GLN A 264 -3.05 -21.04 19.61
N GLY A 265 -2.40 -20.04 19.02
CA GLY A 265 -1.16 -19.47 19.51
C GLY A 265 -0.59 -18.44 18.55
N TYR A 266 0.63 -17.98 18.85
CA TYR A 266 1.28 -16.89 18.14
C TYR A 266 2.74 -17.22 17.82
N ASN A 267 3.31 -16.53 16.83
CA ASN A 267 4.75 -16.58 16.56
C ASN A 267 5.24 -15.20 16.08
N LEU A 268 6.56 -14.98 16.11
CA LEU A 268 7.21 -13.81 15.52
C LEU A 268 8.23 -14.29 14.48
N ILE A 269 8.15 -13.76 13.27
CA ILE A 269 9.02 -14.12 12.14
C ILE A 269 9.61 -12.85 11.51
N TYR A 270 10.73 -12.95 10.80
CA TYR A 270 11.32 -11.82 10.08
C TYR A 270 11.25 -12.12 8.58
N ILE A 271 10.23 -11.61 7.89
CA ILE A 271 10.03 -11.86 6.46
C ILE A 271 11.00 -10.99 5.65
N ASN A 272 11.06 -9.68 5.90
CA ASN A 272 11.95 -8.75 5.20
C ASN A 272 13.22 -8.44 6.04
N ASP A 273 14.16 -7.70 5.46
CA ASP A 273 15.43 -7.35 6.11
C ASP A 273 15.33 -6.04 6.91
N ASP A 274 14.32 -5.95 7.76
CA ASP A 274 14.26 -4.92 8.80
C ASP A 274 14.35 -5.55 10.20
N ASP A 275 14.22 -4.70 11.22
CA ASP A 275 14.34 -5.11 12.63
C ASP A 275 12.96 -5.31 13.29
N ILE A 276 11.87 -5.21 12.52
CA ILE A 276 10.50 -5.38 12.98
C ILE A 276 10.04 -6.79 12.58
N PRO A 277 9.74 -7.68 13.52
CA PRO A 277 9.17 -8.97 13.15
C PRO A 277 7.73 -8.80 12.64
N GLU A 278 7.29 -9.67 11.76
CA GLU A 278 5.86 -9.91 11.53
C GLU A 278 5.30 -10.85 12.61
N LEU A 279 4.13 -10.49 13.12
CA LEU A 279 3.36 -11.31 14.06
C LEU A 279 2.52 -12.33 13.30
N VAL A 280 2.60 -13.59 13.71
CA VAL A 280 1.77 -14.69 13.19
C VAL A 280 0.69 -15.00 14.22
N GLU A 281 -0.57 -14.90 13.82
CA GLU A 281 -1.71 -15.44 14.58
C GLU A 281 -2.09 -16.80 13.99
N ILE A 282 -1.99 -17.86 14.79
CA ILE A 282 -2.17 -19.25 14.33
C ILE A 282 -3.58 -19.70 14.67
N GLY A 283 -4.39 -20.02 13.66
CA GLY A 283 -5.78 -20.46 13.85
C GLY A 283 -5.90 -21.81 14.56
N ILE A 284 -7.08 -22.07 15.12
CA ILE A 284 -7.40 -23.34 15.79
C ILE A 284 -7.65 -24.50 14.83
N ASP A 285 -7.90 -24.21 13.56
CA ASP A 285 -8.16 -25.20 12.51
C ASP A 285 -7.76 -24.68 11.12
N GLU A 286 -7.76 -25.59 10.14
CA GLU A 286 -7.41 -25.29 8.74
C GLU A 286 -8.35 -24.28 8.07
N ALA A 287 -9.59 -24.16 8.52
CA ALA A 287 -10.54 -23.21 7.95
C ALA A 287 -10.28 -21.78 8.46
N THR A 288 -9.81 -21.66 9.70
CA THR A 288 -9.38 -20.41 10.31
C THR A 288 -8.07 -19.92 9.69
N GLY A 289 -7.16 -20.86 9.40
CA GLY A 289 -5.86 -20.57 8.80
C GLY A 289 -4.98 -19.69 9.70
N CYS A 290 -3.93 -19.12 9.11
CA CYS A 290 -3.06 -18.16 9.79
C CYS A 290 -3.36 -16.72 9.37
N LYS A 291 -3.02 -15.77 10.23
CA LYS A 291 -2.96 -14.36 9.88
C LYS A 291 -1.56 -13.81 10.11
N ILE A 292 -1.04 -13.08 9.14
CA ILE A 292 0.24 -12.38 9.24
C ILE A 292 -0.04 -10.91 9.50
N VAL A 293 0.52 -10.37 10.56
CA VAL A 293 0.39 -8.98 10.97
C VAL A 293 1.73 -8.30 10.75
N SER A 294 1.75 -7.36 9.80
CA SER A 294 2.91 -6.55 9.44
C SER A 294 2.74 -5.12 9.97
N PHE A 295 3.81 -4.34 10.04
CA PHE A 295 3.74 -2.95 10.47
C PHE A 295 4.27 -2.00 9.40
N ALA A 296 3.43 -1.06 9.01
CA ALA A 296 3.79 0.01 8.08
C ALA A 296 3.05 1.29 8.45
N ASP A 297 3.54 2.46 8.03
CA ASP A 297 2.80 3.73 8.14
C ASP A 297 2.25 4.06 9.55
N GLY A 298 2.85 3.49 10.60
CA GLY A 298 2.40 3.66 11.99
C GLY A 298 1.17 2.82 12.38
N ALA A 299 0.86 1.75 11.66
CA ALA A 299 -0.26 0.85 11.91
C ALA A 299 0.07 -0.63 11.62
N ALA A 300 -0.66 -1.52 12.27
CA ALA A 300 -0.63 -2.95 11.98
C ALA A 300 -1.52 -3.27 10.75
N TYR A 301 -1.02 -4.11 9.86
CA TYR A 301 -1.73 -4.57 8.67
C TYR A 301 -1.86 -6.09 8.69
N GLU A 302 -3.09 -6.54 8.52
CA GLU A 302 -3.49 -7.94 8.59
C GLU A 302 -3.57 -8.56 7.18
N THR A 303 -2.83 -9.64 6.96
CA THR A 303 -2.93 -10.48 5.76
C THR A 303 -3.41 -11.87 6.17
N GLN A 304 -4.64 -12.20 5.79
CA GLN A 304 -5.24 -13.52 6.02
C GLN A 304 -4.65 -14.54 5.05
N LEU A 305 -4.14 -15.65 5.58
CA LEU A 305 -3.76 -16.83 4.82
C LEU A 305 -4.94 -17.81 4.77
N SER A 306 -5.00 -18.63 3.72
CA SER A 306 -6.16 -19.51 3.49
C SER A 306 -6.16 -20.75 4.38
N ARG A 307 -4.99 -21.21 4.85
CA ARG A 307 -4.79 -22.40 5.69
C ARG A 307 -3.63 -22.24 6.65
N LEU A 308 -3.37 -23.25 7.48
CA LEU A 308 -2.38 -23.20 8.55
C LEU A 308 -0.94 -23.28 8.04
N TYR A 309 -0.66 -24.11 7.04
CA TYR A 309 0.71 -24.29 6.57
C TYR A 309 1.19 -23.13 5.70
N PHE A 310 2.31 -22.53 6.11
CA PHE A 310 3.08 -21.60 5.28
C PHE A 310 4.56 -21.73 5.62
N SER A 311 5.41 -21.36 4.67
CA SER A 311 6.85 -21.18 4.86
C SER A 311 7.26 -19.76 4.48
N TYR A 312 8.45 -19.33 4.89
CA TYR A 312 9.00 -18.03 4.52
C TYR A 312 10.52 -18.09 4.35
N ILE A 313 11.07 -17.14 3.61
CA ILE A 313 12.52 -16.93 3.54
C ILE A 313 12.86 -15.86 4.56
N GLU A 314 13.50 -16.24 5.66
CA GLU A 314 13.88 -15.29 6.72
C GLU A 314 14.77 -14.18 6.16
N ARG A 315 14.35 -12.92 6.35
CA ARG A 315 14.99 -11.72 5.78
C ARG A 315 15.12 -11.73 4.25
N GLY A 316 14.42 -12.64 3.58
CA GLY A 316 14.44 -12.84 2.13
C GLY A 316 13.29 -12.18 1.39
N ASN A 317 12.40 -11.48 2.10
CA ASN A 317 11.27 -10.72 1.60
C ASN A 317 10.12 -11.56 1.01
N LEU A 318 10.07 -12.88 1.28
CA LEU A 318 9.12 -13.80 0.68
C LEU A 318 8.44 -14.71 1.72
N LEU A 319 7.14 -14.93 1.54
CA LEU A 319 6.34 -15.91 2.27
C LEU A 319 5.54 -16.74 1.27
N CYS A 320 5.37 -18.03 1.52
CA CYS A 320 4.54 -18.91 0.69
C CYS A 320 3.51 -19.67 1.53
N ASN A 321 2.22 -19.49 1.20
CA ASN A 321 1.13 -20.29 1.76
C ASN A 321 0.81 -21.41 0.77
N SER A 322 1.19 -22.63 1.13
CA SER A 322 1.16 -23.83 0.28
C SER A 322 0.32 -24.93 0.93
N GLU A 323 -0.95 -25.04 0.58
CA GLU A 323 -1.85 -26.03 1.19
C GLU A 323 -3.04 -26.32 0.24
N GLY A 324 -4.04 -27.07 0.71
CA GLY A 324 -5.23 -27.42 -0.02
C GLY A 324 -6.15 -28.33 0.78
N ASN A 325 -7.30 -28.66 0.20
CA ASN A 325 -8.22 -29.63 0.76
C ASN A 325 -8.94 -30.36 -0.36
N MET A 326 -9.33 -31.61 -0.12
CA MET A 326 -10.16 -32.40 -1.02
C MET A 326 -9.67 -32.31 -2.47
N ASP A 327 -8.41 -32.69 -2.69
CA ASP A 327 -7.79 -32.72 -4.02
C ASP A 327 -7.77 -31.37 -4.75
N TYR A 328 -7.78 -30.25 -4.00
CA TYR A 328 -7.61 -28.89 -4.51
C TYR A 328 -6.58 -28.14 -3.66
N TYR A 329 -5.44 -27.83 -4.27
CA TYR A 329 -4.25 -27.27 -3.65
C TYR A 329 -3.79 -25.98 -4.33
N TYR A 330 -3.00 -25.21 -3.62
CA TYR A 330 -2.45 -23.95 -4.08
C TYR A 330 -1.08 -23.67 -3.48
N ASP A 331 -0.32 -22.86 -4.21
CA ASP A 331 0.93 -22.23 -3.77
C ASP A 331 0.78 -20.72 -4.02
N ILE A 332 0.57 -19.93 -2.97
CA ILE A 332 0.48 -18.46 -3.09
C ILE A 332 1.75 -17.86 -2.50
N VAL A 333 2.52 -17.17 -3.33
CA VAL A 333 3.76 -16.51 -2.95
C VAL A 333 3.49 -15.03 -2.74
N TYR A 334 3.90 -14.53 -1.58
CA TYR A 334 3.78 -13.15 -1.17
C TYR A 334 5.16 -12.50 -1.07
N SER A 335 5.19 -11.19 -1.28
CA SER A 335 6.35 -10.34 -1.04
C SER A 335 5.96 -9.15 -0.17
N MET A 336 6.91 -8.71 0.66
CA MET A 336 6.75 -7.47 1.41
C MET A 336 6.99 -6.26 0.49
N GLU A 337 6.01 -5.38 0.38
CA GLU A 337 6.08 -4.11 -0.36
C GLU A 337 5.55 -2.96 0.51
N SER A 338 6.37 -1.93 0.73
CA SER A 338 6.04 -0.80 1.61
C SER A 338 5.54 -1.24 3.01
N GLY A 339 6.15 -2.29 3.56
CA GLY A 339 5.81 -2.85 4.88
C GLY A 339 4.48 -3.64 4.91
N ARG A 340 3.95 -4.04 3.75
CA ARG A 340 2.72 -4.84 3.63
C ARG A 340 2.97 -6.09 2.81
N LEU A 341 2.34 -7.19 3.19
CA LEU A 341 2.47 -8.47 2.51
C LEU A 341 1.47 -8.56 1.35
N LEU A 342 1.96 -8.60 0.11
CA LEU A 342 1.15 -8.64 -1.12
C LEU A 342 1.40 -9.94 -1.91
N PRO A 343 0.36 -10.59 -2.47
CA PRO A 343 0.55 -11.74 -3.35
C PRO A 343 1.23 -11.29 -4.64
N ILE A 344 2.29 -12.00 -5.03
CA ILE A 344 3.08 -11.71 -6.25
C ILE A 344 3.04 -12.83 -7.28
N ALA A 345 2.68 -14.04 -6.86
CA ALA A 345 2.42 -15.16 -7.74
C ALA A 345 1.47 -16.16 -7.10
N SER A 346 0.67 -16.86 -7.89
CA SER A 346 -0.14 -17.98 -7.45
C SER A 346 -0.13 -19.14 -8.44
N GLY A 347 -0.14 -20.34 -7.87
CA GLY A 347 -0.41 -21.57 -8.59
C GLY A 347 -1.50 -22.36 -7.92
N TYR A 348 -2.27 -23.11 -8.71
CA TYR A 348 -3.31 -24.01 -8.26
C TYR A 348 -3.12 -25.37 -8.91
N TYR A 349 -3.34 -26.44 -8.16
CA TYR A 349 -3.33 -27.79 -8.71
C TYR A 349 -4.30 -28.69 -7.99
N GLY A 350 -4.85 -29.67 -8.71
CA GLY A 350 -5.85 -30.55 -8.13
C GLY A 350 -6.65 -31.33 -9.16
N ALA A 351 -7.61 -32.11 -8.69
CA ALA A 351 -8.53 -32.83 -9.55
C ALA A 351 -9.46 -31.85 -10.29
N GLU A 352 -9.72 -32.13 -11.57
CA GLU A 352 -10.69 -31.35 -12.36
C GLU A 352 -12.10 -31.39 -11.74
N ASP A 353 -12.49 -32.55 -11.21
CA ASP A 353 -13.69 -32.76 -10.42
C ASP A 353 -13.31 -33.48 -9.12
N ASN A 354 -13.22 -32.73 -8.02
CA ASN A 354 -12.87 -33.28 -6.72
C ASN A 354 -13.97 -34.12 -6.06
N SER A 355 -15.17 -34.18 -6.65
CA SER A 355 -16.21 -35.14 -6.26
C SER A 355 -16.02 -36.53 -6.90
N HIS A 356 -15.23 -36.60 -7.99
CA HIS A 356 -14.93 -37.82 -8.73
C HIS A 356 -13.48 -37.84 -9.21
N VAL A 357 -12.54 -37.90 -8.26
CA VAL A 357 -11.09 -37.94 -8.54
C VAL A 357 -10.75 -39.10 -9.48
N GLN A 358 -10.05 -38.79 -10.56
CA GLN A 358 -9.56 -39.77 -11.52
C GLN A 358 -8.14 -40.22 -11.14
N PHE A 359 -7.80 -41.46 -11.45
CA PHE A 359 -6.51 -42.06 -11.12
C PHE A 359 -5.82 -42.61 -12.37
N ASP A 360 -4.50 -42.53 -12.40
CA ASP A 360 -3.67 -43.14 -13.45
C ASP A 360 -3.54 -44.67 -13.28
N GLU A 361 -2.79 -45.32 -14.18
CA GLU A 361 -2.57 -46.78 -14.12
C GLU A 361 -1.75 -47.23 -12.89
N GLU A 362 -1.05 -46.31 -12.24
CA GLU A 362 -0.24 -46.54 -11.04
C GLU A 362 -1.03 -46.27 -9.74
N GLY A 363 -2.23 -45.70 -9.85
CA GLY A 363 -3.11 -45.38 -8.73
C GLY A 363 -2.91 -43.98 -8.16
N ASN A 364 -2.19 -43.09 -8.85
CA ASN A 364 -2.02 -41.70 -8.43
C ASN A 364 -3.17 -40.82 -8.95
N PRO A 365 -3.63 -39.82 -8.17
CA PRO A 365 -4.59 -38.84 -8.64
C PRO A 365 -4.10 -38.10 -9.90
N ILE A 366 -4.99 -37.93 -10.87
CA ILE A 366 -4.73 -37.12 -12.07
C ILE A 366 -5.08 -35.67 -11.74
N TYR A 367 -4.05 -34.83 -11.62
CA TYR A 367 -4.21 -33.41 -11.34
C TYR A 367 -3.97 -32.53 -12.56
N GLN A 368 -4.71 -31.43 -12.60
CA GLN A 368 -4.48 -30.29 -13.47
C GLN A 368 -3.62 -29.28 -12.72
N TYR A 369 -2.69 -28.62 -13.43
CA TYR A 369 -1.78 -27.63 -12.85
C TYR A 369 -1.93 -26.30 -13.59
N GLU A 370 -2.06 -25.23 -12.84
CA GLU A 370 -2.22 -23.86 -13.32
C GLU A 370 -1.26 -22.94 -12.56
N TRP A 371 -0.49 -22.12 -13.27
CA TRP A 371 0.35 -21.08 -12.65
C TRP A 371 0.05 -19.74 -13.31
N GLU A 372 -0.26 -18.71 -12.51
CA GLU A 372 -0.64 -17.38 -13.00
C GLU A 372 -1.78 -17.40 -14.04
N GLY A 373 -2.77 -18.29 -13.86
CA GLY A 373 -3.88 -18.44 -14.80
C GLY A 373 -3.58 -19.26 -16.06
N VAL A 374 -2.39 -19.88 -16.15
CA VAL A 374 -1.96 -20.64 -17.34
C VAL A 374 -1.83 -22.12 -17.01
N MET A 375 -2.60 -22.95 -17.72
CA MET A 375 -2.52 -24.41 -17.63
C MET A 375 -1.18 -24.95 -18.13
N MET A 376 -0.59 -25.89 -17.39
CA MET A 376 0.70 -26.48 -17.71
C MET A 376 0.87 -27.90 -17.15
N THR A 377 2.00 -28.53 -17.44
CA THR A 377 2.40 -29.81 -16.86
C THR A 377 2.88 -29.65 -15.41
N GLN A 378 2.92 -30.75 -14.64
CA GLN A 378 3.45 -30.75 -13.28
C GLN A 378 4.92 -30.29 -13.23
N GLU A 379 5.74 -30.69 -14.20
CA GLU A 379 7.14 -30.28 -14.29
C GLU A 379 7.28 -28.77 -14.55
N GLU A 380 6.48 -28.22 -15.46
CA GLU A 380 6.44 -26.79 -15.75
C GLU A 380 5.95 -25.99 -14.54
N TYR A 381 4.92 -26.47 -13.84
CA TYR A 381 4.42 -25.87 -12.60
C TYR A 381 5.53 -25.79 -11.54
N ASN A 382 6.19 -26.92 -11.26
CA ASN A 382 7.29 -26.99 -10.30
C ASN A 382 8.45 -26.07 -10.68
N GLN A 383 8.73 -25.92 -11.98
CA GLN A 383 9.75 -25.00 -12.47
C GLN A 383 9.33 -23.53 -12.29
N ALA A 384 8.07 -23.20 -12.57
CA ALA A 384 7.53 -21.84 -12.39
C ALA A 384 7.51 -21.43 -10.92
N PHE A 385 7.06 -22.33 -10.03
CA PHE A 385 7.07 -22.12 -8.58
C PHE A 385 8.49 -21.87 -8.05
N ARG A 386 9.45 -22.74 -8.40
CA ARG A 386 10.85 -22.59 -7.97
C ARG A 386 11.56 -21.37 -8.56
N ALA A 387 11.02 -20.76 -9.62
CA ALA A 387 11.56 -19.53 -10.17
C ALA A 387 11.23 -18.29 -9.32
N VAL A 388 10.19 -18.37 -8.48
CA VAL A 388 9.76 -17.27 -7.60
C VAL A 388 10.05 -17.54 -6.12
N TYR A 389 10.15 -18.79 -5.70
CA TYR A 389 10.31 -19.17 -4.30
C TYR A 389 11.39 -20.24 -4.09
N ASP A 390 12.37 -19.94 -3.23
CA ASP A 390 13.50 -20.84 -2.94
C ASP A 390 13.19 -21.79 -1.78
N THR A 391 12.62 -22.94 -2.11
CA THR A 391 12.29 -23.99 -1.12
C THR A 391 13.51 -24.58 -0.42
N SER A 392 14.75 -24.30 -0.87
CA SER A 392 15.96 -24.80 -0.20
C SER A 392 16.38 -23.96 1.00
N SER A 393 15.91 -22.71 1.07
CA SER A 393 16.23 -21.74 2.12
C SER A 393 15.03 -21.41 3.02
N GLU A 394 13.90 -22.08 2.81
CA GLU A 394 12.66 -21.82 3.53
C GLU A 394 12.73 -22.25 5.00
N LYS A 395 12.02 -21.50 5.84
CA LYS A 395 11.70 -21.87 7.22
C LYS A 395 10.20 -22.11 7.34
N PRO A 396 9.77 -23.08 8.16
CA PRO A 396 8.36 -23.20 8.49
C PRO A 396 7.89 -21.94 9.23
N GLY A 397 6.67 -21.50 8.97
CA GLY A 397 6.08 -20.32 9.62
C GLY A 397 6.01 -20.43 11.14
N TYR A 398 5.84 -21.64 11.66
CA TYR A 398 5.92 -22.00 13.07
C TYR A 398 6.15 -23.51 13.22
N GLU A 399 6.49 -23.95 14.43
CA GLU A 399 6.61 -25.37 14.75
C GLU A 399 5.41 -25.82 15.61
N TRP A 400 4.90 -27.03 15.34
CA TRP A 400 3.77 -27.59 16.08
C TRP A 400 4.08 -27.72 17.57
N ASP A 401 3.13 -27.33 18.43
CA ASP A 401 3.25 -27.26 19.89
C ASP A 401 4.38 -26.35 20.42
N LYS A 402 4.95 -25.46 19.59
CA LYS A 402 6.00 -24.49 19.98
C LYS A 402 5.62 -23.03 19.72
N TRP A 403 4.34 -22.76 19.53
CA TRP A 403 3.82 -21.40 19.46
C TRP A 403 3.78 -20.75 20.86
N LEU A 404 3.84 -19.42 20.86
CA LEU A 404 3.70 -18.60 22.04
C LEU A 404 2.22 -18.50 22.42
N SER A 405 1.92 -18.54 23.72
CA SER A 405 0.64 -18.04 24.23
C SER A 405 0.54 -16.51 24.07
N LEU A 406 -0.66 -15.96 24.26
CA LEU A 406 -0.90 -14.51 24.22
C LEU A 406 0.04 -13.73 25.17
N GLU A 407 0.22 -14.22 26.39
CA GLU A 407 1.10 -13.59 27.38
C GLU A 407 2.57 -13.67 26.96
N GLU A 408 2.99 -14.81 26.41
CA GLU A 408 4.37 -15.02 25.96
C GLU A 408 4.72 -14.17 24.73
N VAL A 409 3.81 -14.02 23.77
CA VAL A 409 4.08 -13.17 22.59
C VAL A 409 4.12 -11.69 22.96
N ILE A 410 3.28 -11.21 23.87
CA ILE A 410 3.35 -9.83 24.38
C ILE A 410 4.70 -9.60 25.07
N GLN A 411 5.13 -10.53 25.92
CA GLN A 411 6.45 -10.44 26.55
C GLN A 411 7.61 -10.48 25.54
N ALA A 412 7.49 -11.28 24.48
CA ALA A 412 8.47 -11.35 23.42
C ALA A 412 8.57 -10.02 22.64
N ILE A 413 7.41 -9.43 22.29
CA ILE A 413 7.32 -8.12 21.63
C ILE A 413 8.00 -7.03 22.46
N ASP A 414 7.70 -6.98 23.77
CA ASP A 414 8.29 -6.01 24.71
C ASP A 414 9.81 -6.20 24.91
N GLY A 415 10.32 -7.41 24.64
CA GLY A 415 11.73 -7.76 24.79
C GLY A 415 12.64 -7.37 23.61
N ILE A 416 12.07 -6.98 22.47
CA ILE A 416 12.79 -6.60 21.25
C ILE A 416 13.21 -5.12 21.36
N GLN A 417 14.47 -4.80 21.06
CA GLN A 417 15.07 -3.47 21.27
C GLN A 417 15.20 -2.65 19.99
#